data_AF-A0A7C8YBQ4-F1
#
_entry.id   AF-A0A7C8YBQ4-F1
#
_cell.length_a   1.000
_cell.length_b   1.000
_cell.length_c   1.000
_cell.angle_alpha   90.00
_cell.angle_beta   90.00
_cell.angle_gamma   90.00
#
_symmetry.space_group_name_H-M   'P 1'
#
loop_
_entity.id
_entity.type
_entity.pdbx_description
1 polymer ?
#
loop_
_entity_poly.entity_id
_entity_poly.type
_entity_poly.pdbx_seq_one_letter_code
_entity_poly.pdbx_strand_id
1 'polypeptide(L)'
;MEEAGFRNCVSVPNGAPGKVSIKDVPAPDQDRSYRYLWNCKEYFEKASRIILATDGDPPGNALAEELARRLGRERCWRVKWPKKNENKSFKDANEVLMHLGPELLKQTIENAEPYPI
;
A
#
# COMPACT_ATOMS: atom_id res chain seq x y z
N MET A 1 2.72 7.80 9.44
CA MET A 1 1.87 8.43 8.40
C MET A 1 1.23 9.70 8.90
N GLU A 2 0.49 9.66 10.02
CA GLU A 2 -0.04 10.87 10.67
C GLU A 2 1.06 11.88 11.06
N GLU A 3 2.13 11.40 11.68
CA GLU A 3 3.32 12.21 12.02
C GLU A 3 3.99 12.87 10.80
N ALA A 4 3.78 12.34 9.58
CA ALA A 4 4.27 12.92 8.33
C ALA A 4 3.25 13.85 7.66
N GLY A 5 2.10 14.10 8.31
CA GLY A 5 1.04 14.99 7.84
C GLY A 5 -0.07 14.32 7.04
N PHE A 6 -0.07 13.00 6.87
CA PHE A 6 -1.11 12.27 6.14
C PHE A 6 -2.21 11.79 7.08
N ARG A 7 -3.36 12.47 7.04
CA ARG A 7 -4.55 12.16 7.87
C ARG A 7 -5.55 11.24 7.19
N ASN A 8 -5.48 11.13 5.87
CA ASN A 8 -6.28 10.22 5.04
C ASN A 8 -5.57 8.87 4.84
N CYS A 9 -4.99 8.32 5.91
CA CYS A 9 -4.30 7.03 5.89
C CYS A 9 -5.17 5.97 6.57
N VAL A 10 -5.31 4.80 5.94
CA VAL A 10 -6.02 3.65 6.50
C VAL A 10 -5.09 2.45 6.53
N SER A 11 -5.15 1.66 7.60
CA SER A 11 -4.49 0.36 7.69
C SER A 11 -5.44 -0.76 7.27
N VAL A 12 -4.87 -1.88 6.80
CA VAL A 12 -5.66 -3.08 6.55
C VAL A 12 -5.90 -3.83 7.87
N PRO A 13 -7.12 -4.36 8.10
CA PRO A 13 -7.45 -5.05 9.35
C PRO A 13 -6.73 -6.39 9.48
N ASN A 14 -6.44 -7.03 8.34
CA ASN A 14 -5.74 -8.30 8.27
C ASN A 14 -4.33 -8.04 7.72
N GLY A 15 -3.33 -8.68 8.31
CA GLY A 15 -1.95 -8.61 7.82
C GLY A 15 -1.81 -9.07 6.37
N ALA A 16 -0.62 -8.85 5.82
CA ALA A 16 -0.33 -9.17 4.43
C ALA A 16 -0.48 -10.68 4.12
N PRO A 17 -1.03 -11.06 2.94
CA PRO A 17 -1.08 -12.46 2.54
C PRO A 17 0.33 -12.97 2.26
N GLY A 18 0.57 -14.28 2.47
CA GLY A 18 1.87 -14.88 2.17
C GLY A 18 2.18 -14.95 0.66
N LYS A 19 1.17 -14.87 -0.21
CA LYS A 19 1.32 -14.86 -1.68
C LYS A 19 0.11 -14.19 -2.36
N VAL A 20 0.35 -13.66 -3.55
CA VAL A 20 -0.69 -13.15 -4.45
C VAL A 20 -1.57 -14.32 -4.93
N SER A 21 -2.87 -14.08 -5.08
CA SER A 21 -3.77 -15.10 -5.62
C SER A 21 -3.47 -15.33 -7.10
N ILE A 22 -3.22 -16.59 -7.47
CA ILE A 22 -3.02 -16.99 -8.87
C ILE A 22 -4.35 -16.93 -9.65
N LYS A 23 -5.48 -17.00 -8.94
CA LYS A 23 -6.81 -16.92 -9.52
C LYS A 23 -7.18 -15.46 -9.82
N ASP A 24 -8.14 -15.27 -10.71
CA ASP A 24 -8.77 -13.98 -10.92
C ASP A 24 -9.38 -13.43 -9.63
N VAL A 25 -9.57 -12.10 -9.60
CA VAL A 25 -10.22 -11.44 -8.47
C VAL A 25 -11.64 -11.98 -8.37
N PRO A 26 -12.02 -12.64 -7.25
CA PRO A 26 -13.36 -13.16 -7.10
C PRO A 26 -14.39 -12.03 -7.04
N ALA A 27 -15.65 -12.35 -7.30
CA ALA A 27 -16.74 -11.40 -7.14
C ALA A 27 -16.80 -10.85 -5.69
N PRO A 28 -17.27 -9.61 -5.47
CA PRO A 28 -17.23 -8.95 -4.16
C PRO A 28 -17.85 -9.77 -3.01
N ASP A 29 -18.87 -10.57 -3.30
CA ASP A 29 -19.57 -11.44 -2.34
C ASP A 29 -18.76 -12.69 -1.95
N GLN A 30 -17.84 -13.13 -2.82
CA GLN A 30 -16.96 -14.29 -2.60
C GLN A 30 -15.59 -13.89 -2.04
N ASP A 31 -15.21 -12.61 -2.12
CA ASP A 31 -13.91 -12.08 -1.73
C ASP A 31 -13.80 -11.78 -0.22
N ARG A 32 -14.00 -12.81 0.60
CA ARG A 32 -14.12 -12.68 2.06
C ARG A 32 -12.91 -12.01 2.72
N SER A 33 -11.70 -12.32 2.26
CA SER A 33 -10.45 -11.79 2.83
C SER A 33 -10.27 -10.30 2.61
N TYR A 34 -10.86 -9.75 1.55
CA TYR A 34 -10.77 -8.33 1.17
C TYR A 34 -12.13 -7.62 1.22
N ARG A 35 -13.11 -8.21 1.91
CA ARG A 35 -14.47 -7.65 2.08
C ARG A 35 -14.47 -6.20 2.57
N TYR A 36 -13.46 -5.82 3.36
CA TYR A 36 -13.31 -4.44 3.84
C TYR A 36 -13.11 -3.42 2.70
N LEU A 37 -12.50 -3.79 1.58
CA LEU A 37 -12.37 -2.91 0.40
C LEU A 37 -13.73 -2.70 -0.25
N TRP A 38 -14.50 -3.77 -0.40
CA TRP A 38 -15.83 -3.74 -1.00
C TRP A 38 -16.83 -2.96 -0.14
N ASN A 39 -16.77 -3.13 1.18
CA ASN A 39 -17.59 -2.36 2.13
C ASN A 39 -17.31 -0.86 2.05
N CYS A 40 -16.10 -0.46 1.66
CA CYS A 40 -15.67 0.94 1.55
C CYS A 40 -15.54 1.40 0.08
N LYS A 41 -16.11 0.66 -0.87
CA LYS A 41 -15.90 0.89 -2.31
C LYS A 41 -16.22 2.32 -2.73
N GLU A 42 -17.32 2.89 -2.23
CA GLU A 42 -17.76 4.25 -2.55
C GLU A 42 -16.74 5.34 -2.16
N TYR A 43 -15.93 5.09 -1.12
CA TYR A 43 -14.85 6.01 -0.72
C TYR A 43 -13.66 5.90 -1.68
N PHE A 44 -13.30 4.68 -2.08
CA PHE A 44 -12.19 4.44 -3.01
C PHE A 44 -12.52 4.81 -4.46
N GLU A 45 -13.79 4.76 -4.88
CA GLU A 45 -14.22 5.22 -6.21
C GLU A 45 -14.05 6.73 -6.38
N LYS A 46 -14.23 7.51 -5.31
CA LYS A 46 -14.00 8.97 -5.31
C LYS A 46 -12.52 9.34 -5.29
N ALA A 47 -11.64 8.41 -4.91
CA ALA A 47 -10.20 8.64 -4.89
C ALA A 47 -9.61 8.50 -6.29
N SER A 48 -9.00 9.59 -6.77
CA SER A 48 -8.28 9.62 -8.05
C SER A 48 -6.85 9.08 -7.95
N ARG A 49 -6.26 9.10 -6.74
CA ARG A 49 -4.90 8.61 -6.48
C ARG A 49 -4.89 7.86 -5.14
N ILE A 50 -4.54 6.58 -5.19
CA ILE A 50 -4.43 5.71 -4.02
C ILE A 50 -2.97 5.30 -3.86
N ILE A 51 -2.35 5.69 -2.74
CA ILE A 51 -0.96 5.35 -2.45
C ILE A 51 -0.89 4.08 -1.59
N LEU A 52 -0.25 3.05 -2.11
CA LEU A 52 0.02 1.78 -1.46
C LEU A 52 1.39 1.84 -0.77
N ALA A 53 1.34 2.02 0.54
CA ALA A 53 2.49 2.12 1.43
C ALA A 53 2.64 0.86 2.30
N THR A 54 2.69 -0.31 1.67
CA THR A 54 2.87 -1.61 2.35
C THR A 54 4.33 -1.88 2.69
N ASP A 55 4.59 -2.86 3.56
CA ASP A 55 5.94 -3.36 3.84
C ASP A 55 6.69 -3.73 2.55
N GLY A 56 8.00 -3.44 2.52
CA GLY A 56 8.92 -3.74 1.43
C GLY A 56 9.41 -5.19 1.40
N ASP A 57 8.67 -6.11 2.01
CA ASP A 57 8.97 -7.54 2.08
C ASP A 57 8.04 -8.37 1.17
N PRO A 58 8.31 -9.67 0.93
CA PRO A 58 7.49 -10.46 0.02
C PRO A 58 5.99 -10.49 0.35
N PRO A 59 5.56 -10.61 1.63
CA PRO A 59 4.16 -10.48 2.00
C PRO A 59 3.57 -9.09 1.69
N GLY A 60 4.25 -8.01 2.07
CA GLY A 60 3.78 -6.65 1.80
C GLY A 60 3.66 -6.37 0.31
N ASN A 61 4.60 -6.88 -0.49
CA ASN A 61 4.55 -6.82 -1.94
C ASN A 61 3.32 -7.58 -2.50
N ALA A 62 2.98 -8.74 -1.92
CA ALA A 62 1.80 -9.49 -2.31
C ALA A 62 0.50 -8.78 -1.91
N LEU A 63 0.49 -8.11 -0.74
CA LEU A 63 -0.63 -7.28 -0.31
C LEU A 63 -0.86 -6.13 -1.30
N ALA A 64 0.19 -5.38 -1.66
CA ALA A 64 0.07 -4.27 -2.60
C ALA A 64 -0.52 -4.71 -3.94
N GLU A 65 -0.13 -5.88 -4.43
CA GLU A 65 -0.66 -6.45 -5.66
C GLU A 65 -2.15 -6.79 -5.54
N GLU A 66 -2.56 -7.47 -4.46
CA GLU A 66 -3.96 -7.83 -4.25
C GLU A 66 -4.86 -6.60 -4.03
N LEU A 67 -4.34 -5.54 -3.40
CA LEU A 67 -5.01 -4.25 -3.28
C LEU A 67 -5.16 -3.58 -4.66
N ALA A 68 -4.07 -3.49 -5.43
CA ALA A 68 -4.08 -2.85 -6.75
C ALA A 68 -5.04 -3.51 -7.73
N ARG A 69 -5.11 -4.86 -7.72
CA ARG A 69 -6.05 -5.62 -8.56
C ARG A 69 -7.53 -5.33 -8.26
N ARG A 70 -7.86 -4.94 -7.02
CA ARG A 70 -9.25 -4.67 -6.58
C ARG A 70 -9.62 -3.19 -6.65
N LEU A 71 -8.66 -2.32 -6.40
CA LEU A 71 -8.85 -0.87 -6.42
C LEU A 71 -8.68 -0.27 -7.82
N GLY A 72 -8.07 -1.00 -8.75
CA GLY A 72 -7.73 -0.54 -10.10
C GLY A 72 -6.27 -0.08 -10.15
N ARG A 73 -5.43 -0.81 -10.90
CA ARG A 73 -3.98 -0.55 -11.00
C ARG A 73 -3.70 0.86 -11.52
N GLU A 74 -4.55 1.35 -12.40
CA GLU A 74 -4.46 2.69 -13.00
C GLU A 74 -4.66 3.83 -12.01
N ARG A 75 -5.25 3.55 -10.84
CA ARG A 75 -5.46 4.50 -9.72
C ARG A 75 -4.56 4.20 -8.51
N CYS A 76 -3.67 3.21 -8.61
CA CYS A 76 -2.72 2.84 -7.57
C CYS A 76 -1.29 3.33 -7.83
N TRP A 77 -0.67 3.85 -6.78
CA TRP A 77 0.69 4.37 -6.73
C TRP A 77 1.43 3.59 -5.66
N ARG A 78 2.64 3.13 -5.91
CA ARG A 78 3.43 2.35 -4.96
C ARG A 78 4.55 3.18 -4.36
N VAL A 79 4.66 3.12 -3.04
CA VAL A 79 5.79 3.70 -2.33
C VAL A 79 7.00 2.79 -2.49
N LYS A 80 8.15 3.39 -2.83
CA LYS A 80 9.46 2.74 -2.74
C LYS A 80 10.17 3.25 -1.50
N TRP A 81 10.40 2.37 -0.55
CA TRP A 81 11.11 2.73 0.68
C TRP A 81 12.58 3.07 0.40
N PRO A 82 13.13 4.12 1.03
CA PRO A 82 14.49 4.58 0.79
C PRO A 82 15.54 3.51 1.13
N LYS A 83 16.74 3.65 0.59
CA LYS A 83 17.87 2.78 0.94
C LYS A 83 18.40 3.12 2.34
N LYS A 84 18.58 2.09 3.17
CA LYS A 84 19.27 2.17 4.46
C LYS A 84 20.78 2.03 4.29
N ASN A 85 21.21 1.18 3.35
CA ASN A 85 22.60 1.03 2.91
C ASN A 85 22.63 0.47 1.47
N GLU A 86 23.81 0.08 0.98
CA GLU A 86 24.00 -0.41 -0.40
C GLU A 86 23.09 -1.60 -0.76
N ASN A 87 22.78 -2.46 0.22
CA ASN A 87 22.10 -3.74 0.01
C ASN A 87 20.70 -3.84 0.63
N LYS A 88 20.25 -2.83 1.38
CA LYS A 88 19.00 -2.90 2.14
C LYS A 88 18.24 -1.58 2.09
N SER A 89 16.94 -1.66 1.81
CA SER A 89 16.00 -0.56 2.00
C SER A 89 15.30 -0.64 3.36
N PHE A 90 14.74 0.47 3.80
CA PHE A 90 13.83 0.49 4.94
C PHE A 90 12.63 -0.42 4.69
N LYS A 91 12.13 -1.06 5.74
CA LYS A 91 11.05 -2.03 5.62
C LYS A 91 9.69 -1.35 5.39
N ASP A 92 9.40 -0.30 6.15
CA ASP A 92 8.08 0.29 6.21
C ASP A 92 8.15 1.78 6.60
N ALA A 93 6.97 2.43 6.65
CA ALA A 93 6.84 3.82 7.03
C ALA A 93 7.39 4.11 8.45
N ASN A 94 7.27 3.15 9.37
CA ASN A 94 7.68 3.33 10.75
C ASN A 94 9.21 3.32 10.86
N GLU A 95 9.92 2.41 10.20
CA GLU A 95 11.37 2.43 10.18
C GLU A 95 11.91 3.73 9.55
N VAL A 96 11.29 4.21 8.46
CA VAL A 96 11.66 5.50 7.85
C VAL A 96 11.45 6.64 8.82
N LEU A 97 10.30 6.71 9.50
CA LEU A 97 10.01 7.75 10.49
C LEU A 97 11.03 7.73 11.63
N MET A 98 11.32 6.56 12.19
CA MET A 98 12.22 6.39 13.33
C MET A 98 13.67 6.76 13.00
N HIS A 99 14.14 6.47 11.78
CA HIS A 99 15.55 6.66 11.41
C HIS A 99 15.82 7.93 10.63
N LEU A 100 14.88 8.41 9.82
CA LEU A 100 15.06 9.51 8.87
C LEU A 100 14.13 10.69 9.14
N GLY A 101 13.16 10.52 10.04
CA GLY A 101 12.23 11.56 10.46
C GLY A 101 11.02 11.75 9.54
N PRO A 102 10.07 12.60 9.97
CA PRO A 102 8.79 12.79 9.32
C PRO A 102 8.89 13.49 7.95
N GLU A 103 9.86 14.39 7.76
CA GLU A 103 10.04 15.10 6.48
C GLU A 103 10.43 14.16 5.35
N LEU A 104 11.39 13.25 5.60
CA LEU A 104 11.81 12.30 4.58
C LEU A 104 10.75 11.23 4.32
N LEU A 105 10.02 10.81 5.35
CA LEU A 105 8.84 9.96 5.17
C LEU A 105 7.83 10.67 4.25
N LYS A 106 7.56 11.95 4.46
CA LYS A 106 6.64 12.71 3.62
C LYS A 106 7.07 12.74 2.16
N GLN A 107 8.33 13.09 1.90
CA GLN A 107 8.87 13.09 0.54
C GLN A 107 8.80 11.70 -0.11
N THR A 108 9.05 10.64 0.65
CA THR A 108 8.97 9.25 0.17
C THR A 108 7.56 8.90 -0.29
N ILE A 109 6.53 9.33 0.44
CA ILE A 109 5.12 9.10 0.08
C ILE A 109 4.72 9.96 -1.13
N GLU A 110 5.12 11.24 -1.17
CA GLU A 110 4.81 12.15 -2.28
C GLU A 110 5.40 11.67 -3.62
N ASN A 111 6.60 11.11 -3.56
CA ASN A 111 7.33 10.50 -4.68
C ASN A 111 6.91 9.06 -5.00
N ALA A 112 5.79 8.57 -4.46
CA ALA A 112 5.24 7.28 -4.86
C ALA A 112 5.06 7.21 -6.38
N GLU A 113 5.45 6.10 -6.98
CA GLU A 113 5.44 5.90 -8.42
C GLU A 113 4.13 5.22 -8.87
N PRO A 114 3.67 5.42 -10.12
CA PRO A 114 2.52 4.68 -10.65
C PRO A 114 2.71 3.15 -10.52
N TYR A 115 1.65 2.44 -10.15
CA TYR A 115 1.70 0.98 -10.07
C TYR A 115 1.86 0.37 -11.47
N PRO A 116 2.73 -0.62 -11.68
CA PRO A 116 2.91 -1.25 -12.99
C PRO A 116 1.61 -1.92 -13.45
N ILE A 117 1.23 -1.67 -14.72
CA ILE A 117 0.00 -2.19 -15.34
C ILE A 117 0.27 -3.56 -15.98
#